data_AF-A0A1L3GE43-F1
#
_entry.id   AF-A0A1L3GE43-F1
#
_cell.length_a   1.000
_cell.length_b   1.000
_cell.length_c   1.000
_cell.angle_alpha   90.00
_cell.angle_beta   90.00
_cell.angle_gamma   90.00
#
_symmetry.space_group_name_H-M   'P 1'
#
loop_
_entity.id
_entity.type
_entity.pdbx_description
1 polymer ?
#
loop_
_entity_poly.entity_id
_entity_poly.type
_entity_poly.pdbx_seq_one_letter_code
_entity_poly.pdbx_strand_id
1 'polypeptide(L)'
;MVQNAKNEAGARGRHDQTGGENLLQDFEFHQLQCIFSATTNLVMVADHQGMVFQLNPAAEHFFVEYAWCGVPFWELLELPAADLEAALRAYAPDTHHEIFLSRSGQWFNLRLVAYAPHADGPRGFILILNDITWLVDNRQHLEKLVAERTQALANSEKMLRLIFQSVGNGIVLLGDAYRIVKANQRAGQIYGCDPQQLLGRDLRDLIDNHGRWTLMSCVAALSGESSMSAEMQVRRCDGGMLPASFMVTRVEIDGHLFWPVIVRDISRQKALERRLRLEKQQVEEMNVTLRNVMKSVDGQRKEFEQNLARRIRSHLLPALERIASEPSEAIRSSYIDLVREQLIGLTSGTAAELDAGLMKLSRTEMRICQFIQAGCSTNDICEAMNLAFETVQTHRKNIRRKLGLRGKNVNLHSYLIGRRVSAGQEDAG
;
A
#
# COMPACT_ATOMS: atom_id res chain seq x y z
N MET A 1 18.51 104.55 -69.55
CA MET A 1 18.31 103.42 -70.48
C MET A 1 18.40 102.14 -69.65
N VAL A 2 17.38 101.33 -69.41
CA VAL A 2 16.06 101.20 -70.04
C VAL A 2 15.07 100.87 -68.94
N GLN A 3 14.31 101.89 -68.55
CA GLN A 3 13.12 101.83 -67.71
C GLN A 3 11.92 101.47 -68.60
N ASN A 4 11.98 100.33 -69.29
CA ASN A 4 10.93 99.95 -70.25
C ASN A 4 10.75 98.43 -70.47
N ALA A 5 11.08 97.60 -69.47
CA ALA A 5 10.80 96.15 -69.51
C ALA A 5 9.93 95.67 -68.33
N LYS A 6 9.25 96.57 -67.61
CA LYS A 6 8.44 96.24 -66.42
C LYS A 6 6.92 96.39 -66.60
N ASN A 7 6.43 96.83 -67.78
CA ASN A 7 5.01 97.11 -67.98
C ASN A 7 4.22 96.12 -68.86
N GLU A 8 4.83 95.04 -69.37
CA GLU A 8 4.10 94.00 -70.13
C GLU A 8 3.99 92.64 -69.42
N ALA A 9 4.66 92.42 -68.29
CA ALA A 9 4.53 91.20 -67.49
C ALA A 9 3.41 91.27 -66.42
N GLY A 10 2.89 92.46 -66.12
CA GLY A 10 1.92 92.70 -65.04
C GLY A 10 0.46 92.36 -65.37
N ALA A 11 0.13 92.05 -66.63
CA ALA A 11 -1.23 91.71 -67.07
C ALA A 11 -1.44 90.23 -67.41
N ARG A 12 -0.36 89.42 -67.47
CA ARG A 12 -0.45 87.95 -67.64
C ARG A 12 -0.32 87.15 -66.35
N GLY A 13 0.10 87.76 -65.24
CA GLY A 13 0.31 87.09 -63.95
C GLY A 13 -0.88 87.03 -62.99
N ARG A 14 -2.04 87.65 -63.31
CA ARG A 14 -3.25 87.58 -62.46
C ARG A 14 -4.27 86.52 -62.89
N HIS A 15 -4.15 85.95 -64.08
CA HIS A 15 -5.03 84.85 -64.52
C HIS A 15 -4.46 83.46 -64.24
N ASP A 16 -3.19 83.35 -63.82
CA ASP A 16 -2.51 82.06 -63.59
C ASP A 16 -2.45 81.66 -62.10
N GLN A 17 -2.69 82.59 -61.16
CA GLN A 17 -2.73 82.28 -59.72
C GLN A 17 -4.03 81.58 -59.31
N THR A 18 -5.18 81.99 -59.87
CA THR A 18 -6.47 81.32 -59.66
C THR A 18 -6.54 79.92 -60.29
N GLY A 19 -5.75 79.65 -61.33
CA GLY A 19 -5.65 78.32 -61.94
C GLY A 19 -4.86 77.34 -61.07
N GLY A 20 -3.74 77.79 -60.48
CA GLY A 20 -2.93 76.99 -59.58
C GLY A 20 -3.61 76.66 -58.24
N GLU A 21 -4.36 77.59 -57.66
CA GLU A 21 -5.14 77.35 -56.42
C GLU A 21 -6.30 76.37 -56.64
N ASN A 22 -7.04 76.48 -57.76
CA ASN A 22 -8.08 75.50 -58.11
C ASN A 22 -7.49 74.11 -58.42
N LEU A 23 -6.35 74.04 -59.13
CA LEU A 23 -5.66 72.77 -59.40
C LEU A 23 -5.15 72.08 -58.13
N LEU A 24 -4.69 72.85 -57.14
CA LEU A 24 -4.27 72.33 -55.84
C LEU A 24 -5.47 71.82 -55.03
N GLN A 25 -6.58 72.56 -54.99
CA GLN A 25 -7.81 72.11 -54.34
C GLN A 25 -8.40 70.87 -55.00
N ASP A 26 -8.44 70.83 -56.33
CA ASP A 26 -8.92 69.67 -57.09
C ASP A 26 -8.02 68.44 -56.85
N PHE A 27 -6.71 68.64 -56.74
CA PHE A 27 -5.76 67.58 -56.43
C PHE A 27 -5.90 67.06 -54.99
N GLU A 28 -6.00 67.94 -54.00
CA GLU A 28 -6.22 67.56 -52.60
C GLU A 28 -7.57 66.86 -52.40
N PHE A 29 -8.62 67.33 -53.06
CA PHE A 29 -9.93 66.69 -53.07
C PHE A 29 -9.87 65.28 -53.67
N HIS A 30 -9.19 65.13 -54.81
CA HIS A 30 -9.02 63.83 -55.45
C HIS A 30 -8.18 62.86 -54.60
N GLN A 31 -7.13 63.35 -53.92
CA GLN A 31 -6.32 62.56 -53.00
C GLN A 31 -7.12 62.06 -51.80
N LEU A 32 -7.91 62.92 -51.16
CA LEU A 32 -8.77 62.52 -50.03
C LEU A 32 -9.82 61.49 -50.46
N GLN A 33 -10.40 61.65 -51.66
CA GLN A 33 -11.36 60.71 -52.22
C GLN A 33 -10.71 59.35 -52.54
N CYS A 34 -9.46 59.34 -53.02
CA CYS A 34 -8.69 58.11 -53.21
C CYS A 34 -8.41 57.39 -51.87
N ILE A 35 -8.00 58.11 -50.83
CA ILE A 35 -7.73 57.53 -49.50
C ILE A 35 -9.02 56.95 -48.89
N PHE A 36 -10.12 57.69 -48.97
CA PHE A 36 -11.44 57.24 -48.52
C PHE A 36 -11.87 55.96 -49.24
N SER A 37 -11.65 55.90 -50.56
CA SER A 37 -12.05 54.77 -51.41
C SER A 37 -11.16 53.53 -51.28
N ALA A 38 -9.86 53.71 -50.97
CA ALA A 38 -8.89 52.62 -50.89
C ALA A 38 -8.84 51.95 -49.50
N THR A 39 -9.50 52.52 -48.49
CA THR A 39 -9.47 52.01 -47.12
C THR A 39 -10.35 50.75 -46.97
N THR A 40 -9.83 49.71 -46.31
CA THR A 40 -10.54 48.46 -46.03
C THR A 40 -11.50 48.52 -44.84
N ASN A 41 -11.33 49.52 -43.96
CA ASN A 41 -12.29 49.81 -42.90
C ASN A 41 -13.61 50.28 -43.51
N LEU A 42 -14.73 50.01 -42.83
CA LEU A 42 -16.00 50.59 -43.20
C LEU A 42 -16.01 52.03 -42.68
N VAL A 43 -16.10 52.99 -43.59
CA VAL A 43 -16.13 54.41 -43.25
C VAL A 43 -17.47 55.00 -43.66
N MET A 44 -18.10 55.69 -42.74
CA MET A 44 -19.40 56.33 -42.92
C MET A 44 -19.30 57.79 -42.49
N VAL A 45 -20.00 58.68 -43.18
CA VAL A 45 -20.07 60.10 -42.84
C VAL A 45 -21.52 60.44 -42.53
N ALA A 46 -21.71 61.02 -41.36
CA ALA A 46 -22.98 61.48 -40.86
C ALA A 46 -22.97 63.01 -40.67
N ASP A 47 -24.12 63.62 -40.85
CA ASP A 47 -24.29 65.05 -40.64
C ASP A 47 -24.33 65.42 -39.14
N HIS A 48 -24.62 66.69 -38.85
CA HIS A 48 -24.72 67.21 -37.49
C HIS A 48 -25.89 66.69 -36.67
N GLN A 49 -26.87 66.04 -37.31
CA GLN A 49 -27.97 65.34 -36.66
C GLN A 49 -27.67 63.84 -36.50
N GLY A 50 -26.52 63.38 -37.02
CA GLY A 50 -26.12 61.97 -36.99
C GLY A 50 -26.73 61.13 -38.12
N MET A 51 -27.31 61.77 -39.13
CA MET A 51 -27.88 61.09 -40.30
C MET A 51 -26.77 60.73 -41.30
N VAL A 52 -26.68 59.46 -41.67
CA VAL A 52 -25.65 58.97 -42.59
C VAL A 52 -25.97 59.45 -44.01
N PHE A 53 -25.01 60.11 -44.67
CA PHE A 53 -25.19 60.62 -46.04
C PHE A 53 -24.11 60.13 -47.02
N GLN A 54 -23.00 59.56 -46.52
CA GLN A 54 -21.93 59.04 -47.37
C GLN A 54 -21.29 57.79 -46.77
N LEU A 55 -20.93 56.84 -47.63
CA LEU A 55 -20.21 55.62 -47.30
C LEU A 55 -18.97 55.48 -48.20
N ASN A 56 -17.92 54.82 -47.73
CA ASN A 56 -16.84 54.38 -48.62
C ASN A 56 -17.23 53.07 -49.34
N PRO A 57 -16.55 52.68 -50.42
CA PRO A 57 -16.90 51.47 -51.18
C PRO A 57 -16.96 50.19 -50.32
N ALA A 58 -16.09 50.08 -49.30
CA ALA A 58 -16.12 48.96 -48.37
C ALA A 58 -17.42 48.94 -47.53
N ALA A 59 -17.83 50.09 -46.99
CA ALA A 59 -19.09 50.24 -46.27
C ALA A 59 -20.32 50.10 -47.19
N GLU A 60 -20.29 50.63 -48.42
CA GLU A 60 -21.36 50.45 -49.40
C GLU A 60 -21.59 48.97 -49.72
N HIS A 61 -20.51 48.20 -49.89
CA HIS A 61 -20.60 46.76 -50.12
C HIS A 61 -21.15 46.02 -48.90
N PHE A 62 -20.70 46.39 -47.71
CA PHE A 62 -21.16 45.79 -46.45
C PHE A 62 -22.63 46.11 -46.14
N PHE A 63 -23.08 47.33 -46.44
CA PHE A 63 -24.44 47.81 -46.20
C PHE A 63 -25.33 47.82 -47.46
N VAL A 64 -24.99 47.03 -48.49
CA VAL A 64 -25.67 47.09 -49.82
C VAL A 64 -27.17 46.75 -49.76
N GLU A 65 -27.58 45.89 -48.83
CA GLU A 65 -28.97 45.46 -48.66
C GLU A 65 -29.79 46.42 -47.77
N TYR A 66 -29.21 47.54 -47.33
CA TYR A 66 -29.81 48.44 -46.35
C TYR A 66 -30.12 49.82 -46.94
N ALA A 67 -31.26 50.37 -46.54
CA ALA A 67 -31.49 51.81 -46.68
C ALA A 67 -30.63 52.53 -45.63
N TRP A 68 -29.44 53.00 -46.03
CA TRP A 68 -28.49 53.67 -45.15
C TRP A 68 -28.56 55.20 -45.24
N CYS A 69 -28.96 55.75 -46.39
CA CYS A 69 -28.99 57.18 -46.62
C CYS A 69 -30.13 57.84 -45.83
N GLY A 70 -29.80 58.84 -45.01
CA GLY A 70 -30.74 59.55 -44.14
C GLY A 70 -31.15 58.80 -42.88
N VAL A 71 -30.51 57.65 -42.60
CA VAL A 71 -30.76 56.88 -41.38
C VAL A 71 -29.78 57.31 -40.28
N PRO A 72 -30.22 57.45 -39.01
CA PRO A 72 -29.32 57.74 -37.92
C PRO A 72 -28.26 56.64 -37.76
N PHE A 73 -26.99 57.01 -37.57
CA PHE A 73 -25.92 56.01 -37.51
C PHE A 73 -26.09 55.00 -36.37
N TRP A 74 -26.69 55.38 -35.24
CA TRP A 74 -26.91 54.47 -34.11
C TRP A 74 -28.00 53.44 -34.40
N GLU A 75 -28.98 53.76 -35.23
CA GLU A 75 -29.98 52.81 -35.69
C GLU A 75 -29.39 51.86 -36.74
N LEU A 76 -28.60 52.41 -37.66
CA LEU A 76 -27.91 51.63 -38.71
C LEU A 76 -26.87 50.65 -38.13
N LEU A 77 -26.18 51.05 -37.05
CA LEU A 77 -25.19 50.23 -36.34
C LEU A 77 -25.75 49.47 -35.13
N GLU A 78 -27.06 49.45 -34.93
CA GLU A 78 -27.73 48.75 -33.83
C GLU A 78 -27.20 49.12 -32.43
N LEU A 79 -26.77 50.36 -32.26
CA LEU A 79 -26.26 50.85 -30.99
C LEU A 79 -27.43 51.11 -30.03
N PRO A 80 -27.28 50.81 -28.72
CA PRO A 80 -28.31 51.05 -27.71
C PRO A 80 -28.42 52.55 -27.37
N ALA A 81 -28.87 53.36 -28.32
CA ALA A 81 -29.07 54.80 -28.18
C ALA A 81 -30.41 55.23 -28.79
N ALA A 82 -31.12 56.11 -28.09
CA ALA A 82 -32.42 56.64 -28.54
C ALA A 82 -32.27 57.88 -29.43
N ASP A 83 -31.20 58.65 -29.24
CA ASP A 83 -30.90 59.89 -29.95
C ASP A 83 -29.38 60.12 -30.07
N LEU A 84 -29.01 61.19 -30.79
CA LEU A 84 -27.60 61.56 -31.00
C LEU A 84 -26.87 61.82 -29.67
N GLU A 85 -27.52 62.46 -28.71
CA GLU A 85 -26.88 62.80 -27.44
C GLU A 85 -26.55 61.54 -26.63
N ALA A 86 -27.47 60.57 -26.58
CA ALA A 86 -27.26 59.27 -25.97
C ALA A 86 -26.16 58.49 -26.70
N ALA A 87 -26.15 58.53 -28.04
CA ALA A 87 -25.12 57.86 -28.84
C ALA A 87 -23.73 58.45 -28.57
N LEU A 88 -23.58 59.78 -28.56
CA LEU A 88 -22.30 60.44 -28.29
C LEU A 88 -21.86 60.31 -26.83
N ARG A 89 -22.78 60.12 -25.89
CA ARG A 89 -22.47 59.87 -24.47
C ARG A 89 -21.96 58.45 -24.25
N ALA A 90 -22.56 57.46 -24.91
CA ALA A 90 -22.16 56.06 -24.82
C ALA A 90 -20.94 55.73 -25.70
N TYR A 91 -20.82 56.42 -26.83
CA TYR A 91 -19.78 56.25 -27.83
C TYR A 91 -19.04 57.58 -28.04
N ALA A 92 -18.17 57.92 -27.09
CA ALA A 92 -17.51 59.23 -27.06
C ALA A 92 -16.60 59.43 -28.29
N PRO A 93 -16.64 60.59 -28.96
CA PRO A 93 -15.72 60.89 -30.06
C PRO A 93 -14.25 60.69 -29.65
N ASP A 94 -13.44 60.27 -30.62
CA ASP A 94 -12.01 59.99 -30.49
C ASP A 94 -11.63 58.85 -29.55
N THR A 95 -12.60 58.02 -29.14
CA THR A 95 -12.36 56.80 -28.37
C THR A 95 -12.78 55.54 -29.14
N HIS A 96 -12.21 54.40 -28.75
CA HIS A 96 -12.42 53.10 -29.38
C HIS A 96 -13.48 52.30 -28.63
N HIS A 97 -14.46 51.75 -29.36
CA HIS A 97 -15.56 50.99 -28.78
C HIS A 97 -15.73 49.67 -29.50
N GLU A 98 -15.67 48.56 -28.77
CA GLU A 98 -16.05 47.24 -29.31
C GLU A 98 -17.59 47.21 -29.44
N ILE A 99 -18.09 47.09 -30.67
CA ILE A 99 -19.51 46.92 -30.97
C ILE A 99 -19.73 45.59 -31.68
N PHE A 100 -20.89 44.98 -31.46
CA PHE A 100 -21.31 43.78 -32.14
C PHE A 100 -22.50 44.08 -33.04
N LEU A 101 -22.36 43.85 -34.33
CA LEU A 101 -23.46 43.99 -35.29
C LEU A 101 -24.16 42.64 -35.40
N SER A 102 -25.37 42.55 -34.84
CA SER A 102 -26.10 41.28 -34.76
C SER A 102 -26.49 40.74 -36.14
N ARG A 103 -26.68 41.63 -37.10
CA ARG A 103 -27.04 41.30 -38.49
C ARG A 103 -25.93 40.60 -39.26
N SER A 104 -24.67 41.00 -39.06
CA SER A 104 -23.52 40.37 -39.70
C SER A 104 -22.87 39.30 -38.83
N GLY A 105 -23.15 39.31 -37.53
CA GLY A 105 -22.49 38.43 -36.57
C GLY A 105 -21.02 38.79 -36.34
N GLN A 106 -20.61 40.03 -36.66
CA GLN A 106 -19.22 40.47 -36.59
C GLN A 106 -19.00 41.52 -35.51
N TRP A 107 -17.78 41.54 -34.97
CA TRP A 107 -17.32 42.54 -34.03
C TRP A 107 -16.55 43.63 -34.74
N PHE A 108 -16.86 44.88 -34.43
CA PHE A 108 -16.16 46.04 -34.96
C PHE A 108 -15.58 46.88 -33.84
N ASN A 109 -14.39 47.44 -34.07
CA ASN A 109 -13.91 48.59 -33.31
C ASN A 109 -14.46 49.85 -33.98
N LEU A 110 -15.44 50.47 -33.34
CA LEU A 110 -16.03 51.73 -33.74
C LEU A 110 -15.23 52.90 -33.17
N ARG A 111 -14.80 53.80 -34.06
CA ARG A 111 -14.27 55.11 -33.72
C ARG A 111 -15.12 56.20 -34.37
N LEU A 112 -15.66 57.10 -33.56
CA LEU A 112 -16.32 58.32 -34.05
C LEU A 112 -15.31 59.47 -34.05
N VAL A 113 -15.21 60.18 -35.17
CA VAL A 113 -14.38 61.37 -35.31
C VAL A 113 -15.31 62.53 -35.65
N ALA A 114 -15.38 63.54 -34.78
CA ALA A 114 -16.14 64.74 -35.08
C ALA A 114 -15.36 65.59 -36.10
N TYR A 115 -16.01 66.02 -37.18
CA TYR A 115 -15.39 66.87 -38.20
C TYR A 115 -16.21 68.16 -38.39
N ALA A 116 -15.51 69.28 -38.55
CA ALA A 116 -16.11 70.56 -38.89
C ALA A 116 -15.72 70.91 -40.33
N PRO A 117 -16.64 70.85 -41.31
CA PRO A 117 -16.30 71.12 -42.71
C PRO A 117 -15.92 72.59 -42.97
N HIS A 118 -16.32 73.52 -42.10
CA HIS A 118 -15.96 74.94 -42.13
C HIS A 118 -15.79 75.47 -40.69
N ALA A 119 -15.02 76.55 -40.51
CA ALA A 119 -14.71 77.10 -39.17
C ALA A 119 -15.95 77.46 -38.32
N ASP A 120 -17.06 77.82 -38.96
CA ASP A 120 -18.37 78.12 -38.33
C ASP A 120 -19.48 77.11 -38.72
N GLY A 121 -19.13 75.97 -39.33
CA GLY A 121 -20.08 74.99 -39.84
C GLY A 121 -20.59 74.01 -38.77
N PRO A 122 -21.78 73.42 -38.96
CA PRO A 122 -22.29 72.39 -38.06
C PRO A 122 -21.37 71.15 -38.12
N ARG A 123 -20.99 70.62 -36.95
CA ARG A 123 -20.06 69.49 -36.83
C ARG A 123 -20.75 68.20 -37.29
N GLY A 124 -20.20 67.52 -38.28
CA GLY A 124 -20.60 66.16 -38.66
C GLY A 124 -19.74 65.11 -37.97
N PHE A 125 -20.00 63.84 -38.28
CA PHE A 125 -19.27 62.70 -37.71
C PHE A 125 -18.77 61.76 -38.81
N ILE A 126 -17.51 61.36 -38.70
CA ILE A 126 -16.95 60.25 -39.47
C ILE A 126 -16.91 59.04 -38.55
N LEU A 127 -17.56 57.96 -38.95
CA LEU A 127 -17.54 56.68 -38.27
C LEU A 127 -16.58 55.76 -38.99
N ILE A 128 -15.62 55.21 -38.26
CA ILE A 128 -14.67 54.23 -38.77
C ILE A 128 -14.92 52.93 -38.03
N LEU A 129 -15.28 51.88 -38.76
CA LEU A 129 -15.45 50.53 -38.24
C LEU A 129 -14.34 49.65 -38.81
N ASN A 130 -13.54 49.09 -37.91
CA ASN A 130 -12.54 48.07 -38.25
C ASN A 130 -13.03 46.71 -37.77
N ASP A 131 -13.07 45.71 -38.64
CA ASP A 131 -13.47 44.34 -38.28
C ASP A 131 -12.42 43.75 -37.32
N ILE A 132 -12.86 43.44 -36.11
CA ILE A 132 -12.05 42.84 -35.05
C ILE A 132 -12.59 41.45 -34.66
N THR A 133 -13.46 40.85 -35.46
CA THR A 133 -14.08 39.54 -35.19
C THR A 133 -13.02 38.50 -34.87
N TRP A 134 -11.97 38.42 -35.69
CA TRP A 134 -10.84 37.52 -35.47
C TRP A 134 -10.14 37.75 -34.11
N LEU A 135 -10.00 39.01 -33.69
CA LEU A 135 -9.34 39.34 -32.43
C LEU A 135 -10.18 38.91 -31.22
N VAL A 136 -11.50 39.15 -31.27
CA VAL A 136 -12.43 38.75 -30.21
C VAL A 136 -12.51 37.23 -30.12
N ASP A 137 -12.64 36.53 -31.25
CA ASP A 137 -12.67 35.07 -31.32
C ASP A 137 -11.36 34.45 -30.79
N ASN A 138 -10.22 35.00 -31.20
CA ASN A 138 -8.92 34.54 -30.72
C ASN A 138 -8.72 34.79 -29.22
N ARG A 139 -9.18 35.95 -28.69
CA ARG A 139 -9.17 36.25 -27.25
C ARG A 139 -9.97 35.20 -26.47
N GLN A 140 -11.19 34.90 -26.90
CA GLN A 140 -12.04 33.89 -26.24
C GLN A 140 -11.44 32.48 -26.34
N HIS A 141 -10.87 32.11 -27.48
CA HIS A 141 -10.22 30.82 -27.66
C HIS A 141 -9.02 30.65 -26.72
N LEU A 142 -8.18 31.68 -26.60
CA LEU A 142 -7.02 31.67 -25.72
C LEU A 142 -7.42 31.60 -24.24
N GLU A 143 -8.41 32.38 -23.82
CA GLU A 143 -8.92 32.33 -22.44
C GLU A 143 -9.43 30.93 -22.07
N LYS A 144 -10.18 30.30 -22.98
CA LYS A 144 -10.65 28.93 -22.82
C LYS A 144 -9.48 27.94 -22.73
N LEU A 145 -8.50 28.05 -23.63
CA LEU A 145 -7.35 27.15 -23.65
C LEU A 145 -6.49 27.29 -22.38
N VAL A 146 -6.26 28.52 -21.91
CA VAL A 146 -5.56 28.79 -20.65
C VAL A 146 -6.31 28.19 -19.47
N ALA A 147 -7.64 28.39 -19.40
CA ALA A 147 -8.46 27.80 -18.34
C ALA A 147 -8.38 26.26 -18.34
N GLU A 148 -8.48 25.63 -19.52
CA GLU A 148 -8.36 24.17 -19.67
C GLU A 148 -6.97 23.66 -19.26
N ARG A 149 -5.90 24.34 -19.69
CA ARG A 149 -4.51 23.96 -19.36
C ARG A 149 -4.21 24.14 -17.88
N THR A 150 -4.64 25.24 -17.28
CA THR A 150 -4.48 25.49 -15.84
C THR A 150 -5.23 24.44 -15.02
N GLN A 151 -6.45 24.08 -15.42
CA GLN A 151 -7.22 23.04 -14.74
C GLN A 151 -6.57 21.65 -14.90
N ALA A 152 -6.10 21.33 -16.11
CA ALA A 152 -5.39 20.07 -16.37
C ALA A 152 -4.10 19.96 -15.54
N LEU A 153 -3.33 21.05 -15.43
CA LEU A 153 -2.14 21.10 -14.60
C LEU A 153 -2.49 20.91 -13.12
N ALA A 154 -3.47 21.65 -12.59
CA ALA A 154 -3.92 21.52 -11.21
C ALA A 154 -4.41 20.11 -10.88
N ASN A 155 -5.16 19.48 -11.79
CA ASN A 155 -5.61 18.10 -11.65
C ASN A 155 -4.44 17.10 -11.65
N SER A 156 -3.49 17.27 -12.57
CA SER A 156 -2.27 16.44 -12.65
C SER A 156 -1.43 16.57 -11.38
N GLU A 157 -1.16 17.79 -10.90
CA GLU A 157 -0.43 18.03 -9.67
C GLU A 157 -1.12 17.41 -8.45
N LYS A 158 -2.45 17.55 -8.36
CA LYS A 158 -3.25 16.95 -7.28
C LYS A 158 -3.16 15.42 -7.33
N MET A 159 -3.29 14.82 -8.52
CA MET A 159 -3.18 13.38 -8.70
C MET A 159 -1.79 12.86 -8.32
N LEU A 160 -0.72 13.49 -8.81
CA LEU A 160 0.66 13.15 -8.48
C LEU A 160 0.93 13.27 -6.97
N ARG A 161 0.41 14.32 -6.32
CA ARG A 161 0.49 14.50 -4.87
C ARG A 161 -0.22 13.38 -4.12
N LEU A 162 -1.43 12.99 -4.55
CA LEU A 162 -2.18 11.90 -3.94
C LEU A 162 -1.47 10.56 -4.11
N ILE A 163 -0.97 10.23 -5.30
CA ILE A 163 -0.18 9.01 -5.54
C ILE A 163 1.03 9.00 -4.63
N PHE A 164 1.79 10.09 -4.58
CA PHE A 164 2.98 10.20 -3.72
C PHE A 164 2.63 9.95 -2.23
N GLN A 165 1.48 10.42 -1.77
CA GLN A 165 0.98 10.23 -0.41
C GLN A 165 0.37 8.85 -0.14
N SER A 166 -0.29 8.24 -1.13
CA SER A 166 -1.09 7.01 -0.96
C SER A 166 -0.33 5.71 -1.21
N VAL A 167 0.91 5.77 -1.71
CA VAL A 167 1.74 4.57 -1.91
C VAL A 167 2.00 3.89 -0.56
N GLY A 168 1.72 2.58 -0.47
CA GLY A 168 1.87 1.78 0.76
C GLY A 168 3.31 1.64 1.29
N ASN A 169 4.29 2.11 0.51
CA ASN A 169 5.69 2.23 0.92
C ASN A 169 6.02 3.69 1.29
N GLY A 170 6.98 3.87 2.20
CA GLY A 170 7.60 5.17 2.42
C GLY A 170 8.37 5.60 1.17
N ILE A 171 8.25 6.87 0.80
CA ILE A 171 9.02 7.46 -0.30
C ILE A 171 9.77 8.66 0.26
N VAL A 172 11.07 8.69 0.03
CA VAL A 172 11.98 9.76 0.41
C VAL A 172 12.76 10.17 -0.83
N LEU A 173 12.83 11.45 -1.13
CA LEU A 173 13.65 11.99 -2.21
C LEU A 173 14.90 12.60 -1.60
N LEU A 174 16.07 12.09 -1.98
CA LEU A 174 17.35 12.66 -1.56
C LEU A 174 17.87 13.63 -2.61
N GLY A 175 18.36 14.78 -2.17
CA GLY A 175 19.17 15.69 -2.97
C GLY A 175 20.64 15.60 -2.58
N ASP A 176 21.33 16.73 -2.64
CA ASP A 176 22.76 16.81 -2.34
C ASP A 176 23.10 16.32 -0.92
N ALA A 177 24.28 15.71 -0.80
CA ALA A 177 24.81 15.19 0.46
C ALA A 177 23.83 14.30 1.24
N TYR A 178 22.99 13.52 0.54
CA TYR A 178 22.00 12.59 1.12
C TYR A 178 20.91 13.27 1.97
N ARG A 179 20.68 14.57 1.76
CA ARG A 179 19.64 15.30 2.48
C ARG A 179 18.26 15.01 1.89
N ILE A 180 17.28 14.85 2.78
CA ILE A 180 15.90 14.59 2.40
C ILE A 180 15.26 15.89 1.89
N VAL A 181 14.90 15.93 0.61
CA VAL A 181 14.22 17.07 -0.03
C VAL A 181 12.70 16.92 0.03
N LYS A 182 12.20 15.69 -0.08
CA LYS A 182 10.78 15.36 0.08
C LYS A 182 10.61 14.03 0.80
N ALA A 183 9.53 13.89 1.56
CA ALA A 183 9.11 12.63 2.16
C ALA A 183 7.59 12.52 2.12
N ASN A 184 7.05 11.32 1.86
CA ASN A 184 5.61 11.09 1.93
C ASN A 184 5.15 10.76 3.35
N GLN A 185 3.83 10.73 3.57
CA GLN A 185 3.25 10.42 4.87
C GLN A 185 3.67 9.04 5.39
N ARG A 186 3.77 8.06 4.48
CA ARG A 186 4.15 6.69 4.84
C ARG A 186 5.60 6.62 5.35
N ALA A 187 6.52 7.41 4.81
CA ALA A 187 7.88 7.55 5.32
C ALA A 187 7.85 8.09 6.76
N GLY A 188 7.09 9.15 7.03
CA GLY A 188 6.90 9.67 8.39
C GLY A 188 6.44 8.59 9.39
N GLN A 189 5.47 7.76 9.00
CA GLN A 189 5.00 6.64 9.84
C GLN A 189 6.10 5.60 10.12
N ILE A 190 6.88 5.24 9.09
CA ILE A 190 8.00 4.28 9.22
C ILE A 190 9.06 4.85 10.18
N TYR A 191 9.48 6.10 9.98
CA TYR A 191 10.47 6.78 10.83
C TYR A 191 9.91 7.24 12.18
N GLY A 192 8.59 7.18 12.40
CA GLY A 192 7.94 7.52 13.67
C GLY A 192 7.89 9.03 13.95
N CYS A 193 7.86 9.87 12.91
CA CYS A 193 7.80 11.33 13.04
C CYS A 193 6.94 11.97 11.95
N ASP A 194 6.66 13.27 12.09
CA ASP A 194 6.02 14.02 11.02
C ASP A 194 6.95 14.12 9.80
N PRO A 195 6.47 13.92 8.55
CA PRO A 195 7.30 14.02 7.35
C PRO A 195 8.05 15.34 7.22
N GLN A 196 7.52 16.45 7.73
CA GLN A 196 8.21 17.74 7.73
C GLN A 196 9.48 17.74 8.58
N GLN A 197 9.52 16.94 9.65
CA GLN A 197 10.70 16.79 10.50
C GLN A 197 11.82 16.01 9.82
N LEU A 198 11.50 15.22 8.79
CA LEU A 198 12.48 14.50 7.97
C LEU A 198 13.20 15.42 6.98
N LEU A 199 12.55 16.49 6.53
CA LEU A 199 13.10 17.41 5.53
C LEU A 199 14.41 18.05 6.01
N GLY A 200 15.41 18.09 5.14
CA GLY A 200 16.74 18.62 5.40
C GLY A 200 17.66 17.73 6.23
N ARG A 201 17.13 16.68 6.89
CA ARG A 201 17.97 15.70 7.61
C ARG A 201 18.76 14.83 6.63
N ASP A 202 19.90 14.36 7.09
CA ASP A 202 20.70 13.37 6.38
C ASP A 202 20.09 11.98 6.59
N LEU A 203 19.77 11.27 5.49
CA LEU A 203 19.19 9.92 5.59
C LEU A 203 20.10 8.95 6.34
N ARG A 204 21.43 9.16 6.30
CA ARG A 204 22.43 8.31 6.98
C ARG A 204 22.25 8.31 8.50
N ASP A 205 21.65 9.35 9.08
CA ASP A 205 21.37 9.40 10.52
C ASP A 205 20.13 8.60 10.92
N LEU A 206 19.28 8.26 9.96
CA LEU A 206 18.03 7.53 10.16
C LEU A 206 18.14 6.03 9.80
N ILE A 207 19.36 5.53 9.59
CA ILE A 207 19.66 4.13 9.32
C ILE A 207 20.83 3.65 10.19
N ASP A 208 21.01 2.33 10.28
CA ASP A 208 22.11 1.72 11.00
C ASP A 208 23.46 1.85 10.28
N ASN A 209 24.56 1.56 10.99
CA ASN A 209 25.92 1.71 10.45
C ASN A 209 26.14 0.85 9.20
N HIS A 210 25.54 -0.34 9.13
CA HIS A 210 25.57 -1.17 7.93
C HIS A 210 24.79 -0.50 6.78
N GLY A 211 23.58 -0.01 7.04
CA GLY A 211 22.78 0.75 6.08
C GLY A 211 23.50 1.97 5.51
N ARG A 212 24.27 2.71 6.33
CA ARG A 212 25.07 3.86 5.87
C ARG A 212 26.03 3.50 4.75
N TRP A 213 26.82 2.44 4.96
CA TRP A 213 27.78 1.96 3.99
C TRP A 213 27.06 1.48 2.72
N THR A 214 26.01 0.67 2.89
CA THR A 214 25.23 0.13 1.78
C THR A 214 24.59 1.23 0.94
N LEU A 215 24.00 2.26 1.56
CA LEU A 215 23.42 3.41 0.85
C LEU A 215 24.47 4.15 0.02
N MET A 216 25.65 4.41 0.59
CA MET A 216 26.74 5.09 -0.12
C MET A 216 27.24 4.26 -1.30
N SER A 217 27.42 2.95 -1.12
CA SER A 217 27.78 2.03 -2.19
C SER A 217 26.73 1.98 -3.29
N CYS A 218 25.44 1.93 -2.95
CA CYS A 218 24.36 1.99 -3.94
C CYS A 218 24.39 3.32 -4.71
N VAL A 219 24.44 4.46 -4.03
CA VAL A 219 24.45 5.78 -4.68
C VAL A 219 25.65 5.95 -5.61
N ALA A 220 26.83 5.44 -5.22
CA ALA A 220 28.04 5.51 -6.05
C ALA A 220 27.99 4.56 -7.27
N ALA A 221 27.36 3.39 -7.14
CA ALA A 221 27.28 2.39 -8.20
C ALA A 221 26.15 2.68 -9.22
N LEU A 222 25.15 3.48 -8.86
CA LEU A 222 23.99 3.79 -9.70
C LEU A 222 24.38 4.66 -10.92
N SER A 223 24.20 4.09 -12.11
CA SER A 223 24.32 4.78 -13.39
C SER A 223 23.07 4.54 -14.25
N GLY A 224 22.65 5.56 -15.01
CA GLY A 224 21.44 5.52 -15.83
C GLY A 224 20.17 5.20 -15.04
N GLU A 225 19.26 4.41 -15.64
CA GLU A 225 17.95 4.03 -15.07
C GLU A 225 18.01 2.80 -14.15
N SER A 226 19.18 2.41 -13.66
CA SER A 226 19.31 1.25 -12.77
C SER A 226 18.66 1.51 -11.40
N SER A 227 18.22 0.43 -10.74
CA SER A 227 17.75 0.44 -9.37
C SER A 227 18.54 -0.56 -8.54
N MET A 228 18.78 -0.21 -7.27
CA MET A 228 19.49 -1.06 -6.31
C MET A 228 18.61 -1.25 -5.08
N SER A 229 18.58 -2.46 -4.53
CA SER A 229 17.81 -2.74 -3.32
C SER A 229 18.63 -3.45 -2.25
N ALA A 230 18.36 -3.13 -1.00
CA ALA A 230 19.02 -3.73 0.16
C ALA A 230 18.10 -3.72 1.38
N GLU A 231 18.26 -4.71 2.26
CA GLU A 231 17.62 -4.71 3.58
C GLU A 231 18.55 -4.08 4.61
N MET A 232 18.02 -3.15 5.41
CA MET A 232 18.77 -2.46 6.47
C MET A 232 17.84 -2.14 7.64
N GLN A 233 18.39 -1.55 8.71
CA GLN A 233 17.59 -1.15 9.86
C GLN A 233 17.34 0.36 9.81
N VAL A 234 16.07 0.74 9.85
CA VAL A 234 15.63 2.11 10.11
C VAL A 234 15.84 2.42 11.58
N ARG A 235 16.47 3.57 11.86
CA ARG A 235 16.48 4.20 13.16
C ARG A 235 15.35 5.23 13.20
N ARG A 236 14.32 4.92 13.99
CA ARG A 236 13.16 5.80 14.20
C ARG A 236 13.53 6.99 15.08
N CYS A 237 12.76 8.07 14.99
CA CYS A 237 12.97 9.26 15.81
C CYS A 237 12.71 9.04 17.30
N ASP A 238 11.92 8.03 17.65
CA ASP A 238 11.70 7.55 19.03
C ASP A 238 12.86 6.70 19.56
N GLY A 239 13.90 6.45 18.76
CA GLY A 239 15.06 5.61 19.09
C GLY A 239 14.86 4.12 18.78
N GLY A 240 13.67 3.70 18.36
CA GLY A 240 13.39 2.32 17.95
C GLY A 240 14.12 1.92 16.68
N MET A 241 14.36 0.61 16.52
CA MET A 241 14.94 0.02 15.31
C MET A 241 13.90 -0.82 14.60
N LEU A 242 13.81 -0.68 13.27
CA LEU A 242 12.83 -1.38 12.45
C LEU A 242 13.48 -1.93 11.18
N PRO A 243 13.33 -3.23 10.85
CA PRO A 243 13.86 -3.77 9.61
C PRO A 243 13.06 -3.24 8.41
N ALA A 244 13.76 -2.69 7.43
CA ALA A 244 13.15 -2.18 6.21
C ALA A 244 13.97 -2.57 4.96
N SER A 245 13.25 -2.75 3.86
CA SER A 245 13.84 -2.90 2.53
C SER A 245 13.87 -1.52 1.86
N PHE A 246 15.02 -1.14 1.33
CA PHE A 246 15.26 0.10 0.63
C PHE A 246 15.50 -0.20 -0.83
N MET A 247 14.87 0.58 -1.71
CA MET A 247 15.15 0.58 -3.14
C MET A 247 15.50 2.00 -3.56
N VAL A 248 16.69 2.18 -4.12
CA VAL A 248 17.25 3.46 -4.53
C VAL A 248 17.34 3.50 -6.04
N THR A 249 16.86 4.58 -6.63
CA THR A 249 17.06 4.91 -8.05
C THR A 249 17.81 6.23 -8.17
N ARG A 250 18.27 6.54 -9.38
CA ARG A 250 18.89 7.82 -9.73
C ARG A 250 18.04 8.52 -10.77
N VAL A 251 17.74 9.80 -10.57
CA VAL A 251 16.97 10.63 -11.50
C VAL A 251 17.66 11.98 -11.64
N GLU A 252 17.70 12.52 -12.85
CA GLU A 252 18.17 13.88 -13.12
C GLU A 252 16.98 14.75 -13.51
N ILE A 253 16.83 15.90 -12.85
CA ILE A 253 15.76 16.87 -13.11
C ILE A 253 16.43 18.24 -13.22
N ASP A 254 16.28 18.91 -14.36
CA ASP A 254 16.84 20.24 -14.62
C ASP A 254 18.35 20.35 -14.33
N GLY A 255 19.12 19.29 -14.62
CA GLY A 255 20.57 19.22 -14.37
C GLY A 255 20.96 18.92 -12.91
N HIS A 256 19.99 18.71 -12.02
CA HIS A 256 20.21 18.32 -10.63
C HIS A 256 19.95 16.84 -10.42
N LEU A 257 20.86 16.18 -9.70
CA LEU A 257 20.74 14.77 -9.36
C LEU A 257 19.92 14.58 -8.09
N PHE A 258 18.96 13.67 -8.19
CA PHE A 258 18.15 13.22 -7.07
C PHE A 258 18.18 11.69 -6.97
N TRP A 259 18.01 11.20 -5.75
CA TRP A 259 17.90 9.76 -5.47
C TRP A 259 16.56 9.48 -4.78
N PRO A 260 15.54 9.07 -5.54
CA PRO A 260 14.32 8.53 -4.96
C PRO A 260 14.64 7.24 -4.21
N VAL A 261 14.17 7.16 -2.98
CA VAL A 261 14.32 6.02 -2.08
C VAL A 261 12.95 5.54 -1.66
N ILE A 262 12.62 4.30 -2.02
CA ILE A 262 11.43 3.62 -1.55
C ILE A 262 11.81 2.78 -0.34
N VAL A 263 11.14 3.02 0.78
CA VAL A 263 11.35 2.37 2.08
C VAL A 263 10.13 1.52 2.41
N ARG A 264 10.31 0.21 2.54
CA ARG A 264 9.26 -0.73 2.92
C ARG A 264 9.57 -1.34 4.27
N ASP A 265 8.67 -1.17 5.22
CA ASP A 265 8.69 -1.90 6.50
C ASP A 265 8.48 -3.41 6.24
N ILE A 266 9.47 -4.23 6.62
CA ILE A 266 9.46 -5.69 6.47
C ILE A 266 9.36 -6.40 7.82
N SER A 267 8.98 -5.70 8.90
CA SER A 267 8.87 -6.27 10.25
C SER A 267 7.94 -7.47 10.30
N ARG A 268 6.74 -7.34 9.70
CA ARG A 268 5.76 -8.43 9.62
C ARG A 268 6.30 -9.62 8.84
N GLN A 269 6.98 -9.36 7.72
CA GLN A 269 7.59 -10.42 6.90
C GLN A 269 8.66 -11.16 7.68
N LYS A 270 9.61 -10.45 8.32
CA LYS A 270 10.67 -11.08 9.14
C LYS A 270 10.14 -11.77 10.40
N ALA A 271 9.02 -11.33 10.96
CA ALA A 271 8.37 -12.00 12.09
C ALA A 271 7.76 -13.34 11.64
N LEU A 272 7.06 -13.36 10.50
CA LEU A 272 6.50 -14.57 9.92
C LEU A 272 7.59 -15.56 9.50
N GLU A 273 8.66 -15.08 8.86
CA GLU A 273 9.80 -15.91 8.47
C GLU A 273 10.48 -16.55 9.69
N ARG A 274 10.70 -15.78 10.76
CA ARG A 274 11.24 -16.31 12.02
C ARG A 274 10.32 -17.35 12.65
N ARG A 275 9.01 -17.09 12.69
CA ARG A 275 8.03 -18.04 13.23
C ARG A 275 8.05 -19.35 12.45
N LEU A 276 8.01 -19.27 11.11
CA LEU A 276 8.07 -20.45 10.25
C LEU A 276 9.36 -21.25 10.46
N ARG A 277 10.49 -20.55 10.62
CA ARG A 277 11.78 -21.19 10.89
C ARG A 277 11.80 -21.94 12.22
N LEU A 278 11.23 -21.35 13.28
CA LEU A 278 11.12 -21.99 14.59
C LEU A 278 10.17 -23.19 14.57
N GLU A 279 9.00 -23.06 13.95
CA GLU A 279 8.06 -24.18 13.79
C GLU A 279 8.70 -25.33 13.00
N LYS A 280 9.45 -25.02 11.92
CA LYS A 280 10.20 -26.03 11.17
C LYS A 280 11.25 -26.76 12.02
N GLN A 281 11.99 -26.03 12.86
CA GLN A 281 12.97 -26.64 13.78
C GLN A 281 12.28 -27.56 14.80
N GLN A 282 11.17 -27.13 15.40
CA GLN A 282 10.41 -27.94 16.35
C GLN A 282 9.88 -29.24 15.71
N VAL A 283 9.37 -29.16 14.48
CA VAL A 283 8.91 -30.34 13.74
C VAL A 283 10.07 -31.31 13.48
N GLU A 284 11.25 -30.82 13.11
CA GLU A 284 12.40 -31.69 12.85
C GLU A 284 12.91 -32.37 14.14
N GLU A 285 12.97 -31.64 15.26
CA GLU A 285 13.33 -32.20 16.57
C GLU A 285 12.33 -33.26 17.05
N MET A 286 11.03 -32.99 16.87
CA MET A 286 9.96 -33.95 17.18
C MET A 286 10.10 -35.21 16.32
N ASN A 287 10.36 -35.06 15.01
CA ASN A 287 10.58 -36.20 14.11
C ASN A 287 11.78 -37.06 14.53
N VAL A 288 12.89 -36.45 14.95
CA VAL A 288 14.05 -37.19 15.47
C VAL A 288 13.68 -37.96 16.73
N THR A 289 12.96 -37.33 17.67
CA THR A 289 12.51 -37.97 18.92
C THR A 289 11.59 -39.14 18.64
N LEU A 290 10.58 -38.96 17.77
CA LEU A 290 9.65 -40.01 17.37
C LEU A 290 10.37 -41.19 16.73
N ARG A 291 11.32 -40.95 15.82
CA ARG A 291 12.14 -42.02 15.22
C ARG A 291 12.91 -42.82 16.27
N ASN A 292 13.46 -42.17 17.29
CA ASN A 292 14.20 -42.84 18.36
C ASN A 292 13.27 -43.68 19.25
N VAL A 293 12.09 -43.15 19.61
CA VAL A 293 11.07 -43.90 20.36
C VAL A 293 10.60 -45.11 19.55
N MET A 294 10.27 -44.94 18.27
CA MET A 294 9.88 -46.06 17.40
C MET A 294 10.95 -47.14 17.33
N LYS A 295 12.23 -46.76 17.15
CA LYS A 295 13.34 -47.71 17.17
C LYS A 295 13.46 -48.46 18.50
N SER A 296 13.24 -47.79 19.62
CA SER A 296 13.26 -48.42 20.95
C SER A 296 12.10 -49.41 21.11
N VAL A 297 10.89 -49.03 20.70
CA VAL A 297 9.70 -49.90 20.75
C VAL A 297 9.88 -51.13 19.88
N ASP A 298 10.37 -50.96 18.64
CA ASP A 298 10.68 -52.07 17.75
C ASP A 298 11.78 -52.98 18.32
N GLY A 299 12.79 -52.39 18.97
CA GLY A 299 13.85 -53.12 19.68
C GLY A 299 13.30 -53.98 20.82
N GLN A 300 12.50 -53.38 21.71
CA GLN A 300 11.86 -54.07 22.84
C GLN A 300 10.93 -55.18 22.36
N ARG A 301 10.15 -54.93 21.30
CA ARG A 301 9.27 -55.95 20.71
C ARG A 301 10.07 -57.14 20.19
N LYS A 302 11.14 -56.91 19.43
CA LYS A 302 12.01 -57.99 18.92
C LYS A 302 12.67 -58.77 20.05
N GLU A 303 13.13 -58.09 21.09
CA GLU A 303 13.73 -58.73 22.25
C GLU A 303 12.71 -59.61 23.00
N PHE A 304 11.49 -59.11 23.20
CA PHE A 304 10.40 -59.87 23.79
C PHE A 304 10.06 -61.12 22.96
N GLU A 305 9.87 -60.97 21.64
CA GLU A 305 9.60 -62.08 20.73
C GLU A 305 10.72 -63.14 20.79
N GLN A 306 11.99 -62.72 20.80
CA GLN A 306 13.14 -63.63 20.91
C GLN A 306 13.21 -64.33 22.27
N ASN A 307 12.97 -63.61 23.37
CA ASN A 307 12.96 -64.16 24.72
C ASN A 307 11.82 -65.15 24.91
N LEU A 308 10.63 -64.84 24.41
CA LEU A 308 9.46 -65.72 24.41
C LEU A 308 9.76 -67.01 23.62
N ALA A 309 10.25 -66.87 22.38
CA ALA A 309 10.62 -68.01 21.55
C ALA A 309 11.68 -68.90 22.23
N ARG A 310 12.67 -68.30 22.90
CA ARG A 310 13.70 -69.04 23.66
C ARG A 310 13.08 -69.84 24.80
N ARG A 311 12.24 -69.21 25.63
CA ARG A 311 11.58 -69.88 26.76
C ARG A 311 10.65 -71.01 26.33
N ILE A 312 9.89 -70.82 25.25
CA ILE A 312 9.05 -71.86 24.67
C ILE A 312 9.92 -73.06 24.26
N ARG A 313 11.01 -72.83 23.52
CA ARG A 313 11.90 -73.90 23.05
C ARG A 313 12.66 -74.59 24.17
N SER A 314 13.11 -73.87 25.20
CA SER A 314 13.96 -74.44 26.25
C SER A 314 13.20 -75.08 27.41
N HIS A 315 11.94 -74.68 27.65
CA HIS A 315 11.18 -75.13 28.82
C HIS A 315 9.83 -75.77 28.47
N LEU A 316 9.06 -75.21 27.53
CA LEU A 316 7.75 -75.75 27.21
C LEU A 316 7.81 -76.96 26.28
N LEU A 317 8.56 -76.88 25.17
CA LEU A 317 8.67 -77.99 24.23
C LEU A 317 9.22 -79.27 24.90
N PRO A 318 10.31 -79.22 25.67
CA PRO A 318 10.83 -80.43 26.32
C PRO A 318 9.87 -81.02 27.35
N ALA A 319 9.13 -80.18 28.08
CA ALA A 319 8.13 -80.65 29.04
C ALA A 319 6.95 -81.35 28.34
N LEU A 320 6.49 -80.81 27.21
CA LEU A 320 5.46 -81.44 26.37
C LEU A 320 5.94 -82.78 25.78
N GLU A 321 7.19 -82.85 25.30
CA GLU A 321 7.79 -84.09 24.82
C GLU A 321 7.90 -85.15 25.94
N ARG A 322 8.24 -84.73 27.17
CA ARG A 322 8.24 -85.64 28.34
C ARG A 322 6.83 -86.11 28.71
N ILE A 323 5.82 -85.25 28.65
CA ILE A 323 4.41 -85.64 28.88
C ILE A 323 3.98 -86.72 27.88
N ALA A 324 4.37 -86.59 26.60
CA ALA A 324 4.00 -87.52 25.55
C ALA A 324 4.69 -88.90 25.67
N SER A 325 5.89 -88.94 26.26
CA SER A 325 6.71 -90.16 26.36
C SER A 325 6.66 -90.88 27.73
N GLU A 326 6.08 -90.26 28.77
CA GLU A 326 6.08 -90.79 30.13
C GLU A 326 4.91 -91.77 30.38
N PRO A 327 5.19 -93.04 30.74
CA PRO A 327 4.15 -94.05 30.98
C PRO A 327 3.42 -93.85 32.32
N SER A 328 4.05 -93.22 33.32
CA SER A 328 3.45 -93.01 34.65
C SER A 328 2.47 -91.84 34.66
N GLU A 329 1.22 -92.11 35.03
CA GLU A 329 0.16 -91.10 35.11
C GLU A 329 0.44 -90.01 36.17
N ALA A 330 1.01 -90.40 37.32
CA ALA A 330 1.37 -89.46 38.38
C ALA A 330 2.48 -88.48 37.94
N ILE A 331 3.48 -88.97 37.21
CA ILE A 331 4.60 -88.14 36.70
C ILE A 331 4.10 -87.25 35.56
N ARG A 332 3.26 -87.78 34.67
CA ARG A 332 2.61 -87.03 33.59
C ARG A 332 1.75 -85.87 34.14
N SER A 333 0.97 -86.11 35.20
CA SER A 333 0.21 -85.04 35.86
C SER A 333 1.12 -83.95 36.42
N SER A 334 2.24 -84.32 37.05
CA SER A 334 3.20 -83.34 37.57
C SER A 334 3.83 -82.47 36.47
N TYR A 335 4.10 -83.01 35.29
CA TYR A 335 4.60 -82.20 34.16
C TYR A 335 3.50 -81.32 33.55
N ILE A 336 2.24 -81.76 33.52
CA ILE A 336 1.10 -80.92 33.10
C ILE A 336 0.95 -79.71 34.04
N ASP A 337 1.06 -79.93 35.35
CA ASP A 337 1.01 -78.84 36.33
C ASP A 337 2.20 -77.88 36.17
N LEU A 338 3.40 -78.40 35.89
CA LEU A 338 4.58 -77.58 35.58
C LEU A 338 4.37 -76.73 34.31
N VAL A 339 3.84 -77.30 33.23
CA VAL A 339 3.54 -76.56 31.99
C VAL A 339 2.47 -75.50 32.23
N ARG A 340 1.43 -75.82 33.02
CA ARG A 340 0.38 -74.86 33.41
C ARG A 340 0.98 -73.66 34.15
N GLU A 341 1.83 -73.91 35.15
CA GLU A 341 2.52 -72.84 35.89
C GLU A 341 3.42 -72.00 34.96
N GLN A 342 4.15 -72.63 34.03
CA GLN A 342 5.00 -71.91 33.09
C GLN A 342 4.19 -71.06 32.08
N LEU A 343 3.06 -71.55 31.58
CA LEU A 343 2.16 -70.81 30.69
C LEU A 343 1.54 -69.59 31.40
N ILE A 344 1.11 -69.74 32.66
CA ILE A 344 0.65 -68.62 33.49
C ILE A 344 1.79 -67.61 33.72
N GLY A 345 3.02 -68.11 33.94
CA GLY A 345 4.21 -67.26 34.06
C GLY A 345 4.52 -66.47 32.79
N LEU A 346 4.26 -67.03 31.61
CA LEU A 346 4.47 -66.36 30.32
C LEU A 346 3.41 -65.31 29.99
N THR A 347 2.17 -65.49 30.44
CA THR A 347 1.08 -64.51 30.25
C THR A 347 1.11 -63.38 31.28
N SER A 348 1.79 -63.56 32.40
CA SER A 348 1.94 -62.51 33.43
C SER A 348 2.82 -61.32 32.99
N GLY A 349 3.59 -61.45 31.90
CA GLY A 349 4.43 -60.38 31.35
C GLY A 349 3.68 -59.19 30.74
N THR A 350 2.36 -59.27 30.59
CA THR A 350 1.50 -58.18 30.07
C THR A 350 0.56 -57.58 31.11
N ALA A 351 0.61 -58.03 32.38
CA ALA A 351 -0.29 -57.57 33.45
C ALA A 351 0.42 -57.31 34.80
N ALA A 352 1.76 -57.32 34.85
CA ALA A 352 2.54 -57.29 36.08
C ALA A 352 3.05 -55.89 36.48
N GLU A 353 2.16 -54.90 36.65
CA GLU A 353 2.47 -53.72 37.48
C GLU A 353 1.76 -53.72 38.84
N LEU A 354 0.99 -54.75 39.18
CA LEU A 354 0.38 -54.86 40.51
C LEU A 354 1.17 -55.85 41.41
N ASP A 355 1.73 -55.29 42.49
CA ASP A 355 2.26 -55.93 43.71
C ASP A 355 3.78 -56.23 43.87
N ALA A 356 4.61 -55.19 43.76
CA ALA A 356 6.02 -55.17 44.21
C ALA A 356 6.25 -55.51 45.72
N GLY A 357 5.19 -55.58 46.54
CA GLY A 357 5.29 -55.86 47.99
C GLY A 357 5.36 -57.35 48.33
N LEU A 358 4.76 -58.22 47.52
CA LEU A 358 4.72 -59.67 47.78
C LEU A 358 5.97 -60.40 47.26
N MET A 359 6.69 -59.80 46.31
CA MET A 359 7.96 -60.31 45.75
C MET A 359 9.12 -60.39 46.74
N LYS A 360 9.00 -59.82 47.96
CA LYS A 360 10.05 -59.87 49.01
C LYS A 360 9.88 -61.04 49.99
N LEU A 361 8.78 -61.78 49.92
CA LEU A 361 8.47 -62.87 50.84
C LEU A 361 9.12 -64.19 50.40
N SER A 362 9.61 -64.98 51.37
CA SER A 362 10.10 -66.34 51.08
C SER A 362 8.92 -67.29 50.77
N ARG A 363 9.20 -68.44 50.15
CA ARG A 363 8.17 -69.47 49.88
C ARG A 363 7.36 -69.87 51.12
N THR A 364 8.01 -69.97 52.28
CA THR A 364 7.36 -70.28 53.57
C THR A 364 6.50 -69.13 54.06
N GLU A 365 6.97 -67.88 53.91
CA GLU A 365 6.21 -66.68 54.30
C GLU A 365 4.98 -66.46 53.41
N MET A 366 5.09 -66.77 52.11
CA MET A 366 3.96 -66.70 51.17
C MET A 366 2.85 -67.70 51.51
N ARG A 367 3.21 -68.95 51.86
CA ARG A 367 2.24 -69.97 52.33
C ARG A 367 1.57 -69.54 53.63
N ILE A 368 2.32 -68.98 54.57
CA ILE A 368 1.75 -68.44 55.82
C ILE A 368 0.79 -67.28 55.54
N CYS A 369 1.09 -66.38 54.60
CA CYS A 369 0.15 -65.33 54.17
C CYS A 369 -1.15 -65.91 53.60
N GLN A 370 -1.09 -66.98 52.80
CA GLN A 370 -2.27 -67.64 52.22
C GLN A 370 -3.17 -68.24 53.30
N PHE A 371 -2.60 -68.94 54.29
CA PHE A 371 -3.40 -69.46 55.41
C PHE A 371 -3.99 -68.33 56.28
N ILE A 372 -3.24 -67.24 56.48
CA ILE A 372 -3.77 -66.05 57.18
C ILE A 372 -4.92 -65.45 56.38
N GLN A 373 -4.84 -65.35 55.06
CA GLN A 373 -5.93 -64.85 54.21
C GLN A 373 -7.16 -65.76 54.24
N ALA A 374 -6.98 -67.06 54.44
CA ALA A 374 -8.05 -68.03 54.60
C ALA A 374 -8.70 -68.01 55.99
N GLY A 375 -8.26 -67.12 56.89
CA GLY A 375 -8.80 -67.00 58.24
C GLY A 375 -8.26 -68.02 59.25
N CYS A 376 -7.25 -68.82 58.88
CA CYS A 376 -6.68 -69.84 59.75
C CYS A 376 -5.98 -69.23 60.97
N SER A 377 -6.18 -69.85 62.13
CA SER A 377 -5.51 -69.50 63.38
C SER A 377 -4.01 -69.81 63.32
N THR A 378 -3.20 -69.26 64.23
CA THR A 378 -1.78 -69.61 64.28
C THR A 378 -1.58 -71.10 64.56
N ASN A 379 -2.45 -71.73 65.36
CA ASN A 379 -2.38 -73.17 65.65
C ASN A 379 -2.66 -73.99 64.39
N ASP A 380 -3.68 -73.62 63.62
CA ASP A 380 -4.06 -74.30 62.37
C ASP A 380 -2.91 -74.23 61.35
N ILE A 381 -2.19 -73.11 61.30
CA ILE A 381 -1.01 -72.94 60.44
C ILE A 381 0.15 -73.84 60.89
N CYS A 382 0.34 -74.00 62.20
CA CYS A 382 1.38 -74.89 62.74
C CYS A 382 1.10 -76.34 62.34
N GLU A 383 -0.15 -76.77 62.47
CA GLU A 383 -0.60 -78.11 62.11
C GLU A 383 -0.51 -78.37 60.60
N ALA A 384 -1.02 -77.44 59.78
CA ALA A 384 -1.02 -77.57 58.32
C ALA A 384 0.39 -77.52 57.70
N MET A 385 1.34 -76.85 58.34
CA MET A 385 2.72 -76.71 57.84
C MET A 385 3.73 -77.63 58.57
N ASN A 386 3.29 -78.35 59.60
CA ASN A 386 4.14 -79.14 60.51
C ASN A 386 5.32 -78.31 61.06
N LEU A 387 5.01 -77.11 61.58
CA LEU A 387 6.00 -76.17 62.13
C LEU A 387 5.71 -75.86 63.59
N ALA A 388 6.75 -75.62 64.39
CA ALA A 388 6.60 -75.14 65.75
C ALA A 388 5.95 -73.73 65.79
N PHE A 389 5.16 -73.46 66.83
CA PHE A 389 4.43 -72.20 67.01
C PHE A 389 5.34 -70.96 66.94
N GLU A 390 6.50 -71.01 67.59
CA GLU A 390 7.48 -69.92 67.58
C GLU A 390 8.04 -69.63 66.17
N THR A 391 8.15 -70.67 65.33
CA THR A 391 8.60 -70.53 63.95
C THR A 391 7.56 -69.77 63.11
N VAL A 392 6.27 -70.10 63.27
CA VAL A 392 5.18 -69.40 62.58
C VAL A 392 5.07 -67.95 63.05
N GLN A 393 5.23 -67.68 64.35
CA GLN A 393 5.28 -66.32 64.90
C GLN A 393 6.45 -65.51 64.34
N THR A 394 7.62 -66.12 64.19
CA THR A 394 8.81 -65.49 63.60
C THR A 394 8.56 -65.13 62.12
N HIS A 395 7.97 -66.05 61.35
CA HIS A 395 7.58 -65.76 59.96
C HIS A 395 6.51 -64.67 59.87
N ARG A 396 5.49 -64.65 60.74
CA ARG A 396 4.50 -63.56 60.82
C ARG A 396 5.14 -62.19 61.09
N LYS A 397 6.12 -62.11 61.99
CA LYS A 397 6.90 -60.88 62.25
C LYS A 397 7.72 -60.46 61.01
N ASN A 398 8.34 -61.40 60.32
CA ASN A 398 9.10 -61.13 59.10
C ASN A 398 8.20 -60.66 57.95
N ILE A 399 7.03 -61.26 57.78
CA ILE A 399 6.01 -60.82 56.82
C ILE A 399 5.61 -59.37 57.12
N ARG A 400 5.28 -59.04 58.37
CA ARG A 400 4.95 -57.66 58.76
C ARG A 400 6.08 -56.68 58.45
N ARG A 401 7.33 -57.07 58.71
CA ARG A 401 8.51 -56.24 58.39
C ARG A 401 8.64 -56.02 56.89
N LYS A 402 8.53 -57.08 56.09
CA LYS A 402 8.68 -57.04 54.63
C LYS A 402 7.55 -56.30 53.92
N LEU A 403 6.35 -56.31 54.51
CA LEU A 403 5.17 -55.57 54.05
C LEU A 403 5.09 -54.13 54.60
N GLY A 404 6.10 -53.64 55.33
CA GLY A 404 6.11 -52.26 55.86
C GLY A 404 5.11 -52.00 56.99
N LEU A 405 4.68 -53.05 57.70
CA LEU A 405 3.73 -53.03 58.82
C LEU A 405 4.41 -53.07 60.20
N ARG A 406 5.74 -52.98 60.24
CA ARG A 406 6.49 -52.95 61.51
C ARG A 406 6.15 -51.68 62.28
N GLY A 407 5.69 -51.83 63.52
CA GLY A 407 5.30 -50.71 64.39
C GLY A 407 3.90 -50.14 64.14
N LYS A 408 3.17 -50.61 63.12
CA LYS A 408 1.78 -50.19 62.85
C LYS A 408 0.80 -51.11 63.57
N ASN A 409 -0.24 -50.56 64.21
CA ASN A 409 -1.30 -51.35 64.85
C ASN A 409 -2.36 -51.84 63.83
N VAL A 410 -1.90 -52.47 62.75
CA VAL A 410 -2.74 -53.00 61.67
C VAL A 410 -2.80 -54.52 61.77
N ASN A 411 -4.01 -55.10 61.74
CA ASN A 411 -4.20 -56.54 61.70
C ASN A 411 -3.71 -57.11 60.36
N LEU A 412 -2.83 -58.11 60.41
CA LEU A 412 -2.22 -58.70 59.21
C LEU A 412 -3.26 -59.40 58.32
N HIS A 413 -4.30 -60.02 58.89
CA HIS A 413 -5.41 -60.62 58.16
C HIS A 413 -6.20 -59.56 57.39
N SER A 414 -6.64 -58.50 58.08
CA SER A 414 -7.38 -57.39 57.45
C SER A 414 -6.58 -56.68 56.36
N TYR A 415 -5.26 -56.51 56.56
CA TYR A 415 -4.36 -55.93 55.56
C TYR A 415 -4.23 -56.80 54.30
N LEU A 416 -4.14 -58.12 54.47
CA LEU A 416 -4.00 -59.05 53.35
C LEU A 416 -5.30 -59.28 52.58
N ILE A 417 -6.47 -59.13 53.23
CA ILE A 417 -7.79 -59.20 52.57
C ILE A 417 -8.13 -57.90 51.85
N GLY A 418 -7.84 -56.73 52.44
CA GLY A 418 -8.13 -55.44 51.82
C GLY A 418 -7.46 -55.25 50.46
N ARG A 419 -6.35 -55.95 50.22
CA ARG A 419 -5.61 -55.96 48.95
C ARG A 419 -6.24 -56.82 47.84
N ARG A 420 -7.22 -57.68 48.18
CA ARG A 420 -8.00 -58.49 47.23
C ARG A 420 -9.17 -57.69 46.63
N VAL A 421 -9.64 -56.66 47.34
CA VAL A 421 -10.85 -55.91 46.99
C VAL A 421 -10.58 -54.82 45.94
N SER A 422 -9.36 -54.29 45.87
CA SER A 422 -8.96 -53.29 44.86
C SER A 422 -8.83 -53.83 43.43
N ALA A 423 -8.96 -55.14 43.22
CA ALA A 423 -8.91 -55.78 41.90
C ALA A 423 -10.32 -56.16 41.36
N GLY A 424 -11.40 -55.73 42.05
CA GLY A 424 -12.78 -56.09 41.70
C GLY A 424 -13.77 -54.93 41.58
N GLN A 425 -13.32 -53.67 41.60
CA GLN A 425 -14.17 -52.49 41.42
C GLN A 425 -13.49 -51.45 40.51
N GLU A 426 -13.38 -51.76 39.23
CA GLU A 426 -13.13 -50.77 38.17
C GLU A 426 -13.76 -51.21 36.83
N ASP A 427 -14.88 -51.93 36.89
CA ASP A 427 -15.75 -52.26 35.75
C ASP A 427 -17.21 -51.89 36.10
N ALA A 428 -17.50 -50.58 36.13
CA ALA A 428 -18.82 -49.98 35.91
C ALA A 428 -18.69 -48.45 36.05
N GLY A 429 -18.54 -47.76 34.92
CA GLY A 429 -18.49 -46.30 34.85
C GLY A 429 -18.15 -45.83 33.45
#